data_AF-A0A7X7I3X1-F1
#
_entry.id   AF-A0A7X7I3X1-F1
#
_cell.length_a   1.000
_cell.length_b   1.000
_cell.length_c   1.000
_cell.angle_alpha   90.00
_cell.angle_beta   90.00
_cell.angle_gamma   90.00
#
_symmetry.space_group_name_H-M   'P 1'
#
loop_
_entity.id
_entity.type
_entity.pdbx_description
1 polymer ?
#
loop_
_entity_poly.entity_id
_entity_poly.type
_entity_poly.pdbx_seq_one_letter_code
_entity_poly.pdbx_strand_id
1 'polypeptide(L)' 'MTNFAQSVAPYILYTCSLVLLPLGVNRFRAGSPVKGFLDFVGAGVIAVMAWSLANP' A
#
# COMPACT_ATOMS: atom_id res chain seq x y z
N MET A 1 -9.36 16.76 -15.85
CA MET A 1 -9.38 16.08 -14.53
C MET A 1 -8.69 14.70 -14.56
N THR A 2 -7.83 14.40 -15.55
CA THR A 2 -7.15 13.09 -15.71
C THR A 2 -5.71 13.10 -15.20
N ASN A 3 -5.02 14.25 -15.20
CA ASN A 3 -3.62 14.36 -14.76
C ASN A 3 -3.40 14.06 -13.27
N PHE A 4 -4.38 14.36 -12.40
CA PHE A 4 -4.23 14.11 -10.96
C PHE A 4 -4.23 12.62 -10.62
N ALA A 5 -5.04 11.82 -11.34
CA ALA A 5 -5.12 10.38 -11.14
C ALA A 5 -3.87 9.64 -11.65
N GLN A 6 -3.24 10.11 -12.73
CA GLN A 6 -2.03 9.46 -13.29
C GLN A 6 -0.73 9.95 -12.63
N SER A 7 -0.67 11.20 -12.16
CA SER A 7 0.55 11.73 -11.53
C SER A 7 0.55 11.71 -10.01
N VAL A 8 -0.59 11.92 -9.34
CA VAL A 8 -0.62 12.07 -7.87
C VAL A 8 -1.09 10.79 -7.17
N ALA A 9 -2.05 10.06 -7.75
CA ALA A 9 -2.53 8.81 -7.17
C ALA A 9 -1.43 7.75 -6.96
N PRO A 10 -0.47 7.51 -7.88
CA PRO A 10 0.57 6.50 -7.64
C PRO A 10 1.48 6.88 -6.46
N TYR A 11 1.75 8.17 -6.24
CA TYR A 11 2.56 8.62 -5.09
C TYR A 11 1.83 8.41 -3.76
N ILE A 12 0.53 8.70 -3.70
CA ILE A 12 -0.29 8.48 -2.48
C ILE A 12 -0.40 6.98 -2.18
N LEU A 13 -0.57 6.15 -3.21
CA LEU A 13 -0.60 4.70 -3.05
C LEU A 13 0.76 4.16 -2.58
N TYR A 14 1.88 4.69 -3.08
CA TYR A 14 3.22 4.32 -2.65
C TYR A 14 3.47 4.67 -1.18
N THR A 15 3.09 5.88 -0.75
CA THR A 15 3.24 6.31 0.64
C THR A 15 2.33 5.50 1.57
N CYS A 16 1.10 5.17 1.16
CA CYS A 16 0.24 4.25 1.91
C CYS A 16 0.88 2.86 2.08
N SER A 17 1.47 2.31 1.01
CA SER A 17 2.15 1.01 1.05
C SER A 17 3.36 1.04 2.01
N LEU A 18 4.14 2.12 2.01
CA LEU A 18 5.27 2.31 2.92
C LEU A 18 4.86 2.41 4.39
N VAL A 19 3.69 2.97 4.70
CA VAL A 19 3.19 3.10 6.09
C VAL A 19 2.55 1.79 6.58
N LEU A 20 1.98 0.98 5.67
CA LEU A 20 1.42 -0.33 6.00
C LEU A 20 2.48 -1.37 6.38
N LEU A 21 3.70 -1.27 5.85
CA LEU A 21 4.82 -2.16 6.21
C LEU A 21 5.18 -2.13 7.71
N PRO A 22 5.52 -0.98 8.33
CA PRO A 22 5.81 -0.90 9.76
C PRO A 22 4.56 -1.16 10.62
N LEU A 23 3.36 -0.81 10.15
CA LEU A 23 2.10 -1.17 10.81
C LEU A 23 1.89 -2.69 10.87
N GLY A 24 2.14 -3.39 9.76
CA GLY A 24 2.08 -4.85 9.66
C GLY A 24 3.08 -5.52 10.59
N VAL A 25 4.33 -5.04 10.63
CA VAL A 25 5.38 -5.53 11.55
C VAL A 25 4.97 -5.31 13.00
N ASN A 26 4.44 -4.14 13.35
CA ASN A 26 4.00 -3.82 14.70
C ASN A 26 2.79 -4.68 15.13
N ARG A 27 1.86 -4.99 14.21
CA ARG A 27 0.73 -5.88 14.48
C ARG A 27 1.12 -7.36 14.60
N PHE A 28 2.13 -7.79 13.84
CA PHE A 28 2.77 -9.09 14.02
C PHE A 28 3.40 -9.21 15.43
N ARG A 29 4.12 -8.17 15.86
CA ARG A 29 4.68 -8.11 17.22
C ARG A 29 3.62 -8.01 18.32
N ALA A 30 2.47 -7.39 18.04
CA ALA A 30 1.35 -7.27 18.98
C ALA A 30 0.52 -8.57 19.13
N GLY A 31 0.94 -9.69 18.53
CA GLY A 31 0.26 -10.99 18.68
C GLY A 31 -0.98 -11.17 17.79
N SER A 32 -1.18 -10.32 16.79
CA SER A 32 -2.27 -10.45 15.82
C SER A 32 -1.74 -10.70 14.40
N PRO A 33 -1.16 -11.89 14.14
CA PRO A 33 -0.44 -12.19 12.89
C PRO A 33 -1.36 -12.17 11.66
N VAL A 34 -2.64 -12.56 11.80
CA VAL A 34 -3.64 -12.52 10.71
C VAL A 34 -3.87 -11.09 10.23
N LYS A 35 -3.94 -10.13 11.16
CA LYS A 35 -4.15 -8.72 10.86
C LYS A 35 -2.90 -8.12 10.20
N GLY A 36 -1.72 -8.46 10.70
CA GLY A 36 -0.45 -8.09 10.07
C GLY A 36 -0.32 -8.64 8.65
N PHE A 37 -0.71 -9.89 8.42
CA PHE A 37 -0.70 -10.49 7.08
C PHE A 37 -1.65 -9.77 6.12
N LEU A 38 -2.87 -9.43 6.57
CA LEU A 38 -3.81 -8.61 5.80
C LEU A 38 -3.25 -7.22 5.46
N ASP A 39 -2.55 -6.57 6.39
CA ASP A 39 -1.87 -5.28 6.12
C ASP A 39 -0.75 -5.43 5.07
N PHE A 40 0.02 -6.52 5.11
CA PHE A 40 1.05 -6.83 4.10
C PHE A 40 0.46 -7.12 2.72
N VAL A 41 -0.59 -7.94 2.65
CA VAL A 41 -1.30 -8.24 1.40
C VAL A 41 -1.93 -6.97 0.83
N GLY A 42 -2.56 -6.15 1.67
CA GLY A 42 -3.11 -4.86 1.28
C GLY A 42 -2.06 -3.91 0.73
N ALA A 43 -0.88 -3.81 1.38
CA ALA A 43 0.24 -3.01 0.89
C ALA A 43 0.72 -3.47 -0.50
N GLY A 44 0.75 -4.79 -0.74
CA GLY A 44 1.10 -5.38 -2.03
C GLY A 44 0.09 -5.04 -3.14
N VAL A 45 -1.21 -5.18 -2.87
CA VAL A 45 -2.26 -4.82 -3.84
C VAL A 45 -2.20 -3.33 -4.17
N ILE A 46 -2.02 -2.47 -3.17
CA ILE A 46 -1.88 -1.02 -3.35
C ILE A 46 -0.66 -0.68 -4.22
N ALA A 47 0.47 -1.37 -4.02
CA ALA A 47 1.67 -1.20 -4.83
C ALA A 47 1.46 -1.62 -6.30
N VAL A 48 0.77 -2.74 -6.54
CA VAL A 48 0.42 -3.21 -7.90
C VAL A 48 -0.53 -2.22 -8.57
N MET A 49 -1.56 -1.74 -7.86
CA MET A 49 -2.48 -0.72 -8.39
C MET A 49 -1.75 0.59 -8.71
N ALA A 50 -0.82 1.03 -7.86
CA ALA A 50 0.02 2.20 -8.12
C ALA A 50 0.86 2.02 -9.39
N TRP A 51 1.43 0.83 -9.57
CA TRP A 51 2.25 0.52 -10.74
C TRP A 51 1.44 0.48 -12.04
N SER A 52 0.25 -0.13 -12.02
CA SER A 52 -0.68 -0.15 -13.17
C SER A 52 -1.21 1.25 -13.53
N LEU A 53 -1.36 2.15 -12.55
CA LEU A 53 -1.75 3.54 -12.80
C LEU A 53 -0.59 4.40 -13.35
N ALA A 54 0.64 4.08 -12.95
CA ALA A 54 1.85 4.76 -13.43
C ALA A 54 2.28 4.28 -14.83
N ASN A 55 1.94 3.05 -15.21
CA ASN A 55 2.27 2.46 -16.50
C ASN A 55 0.99 2.05 -17.25
N PRO A 56 0.33 2.98 -17.96
CA PRO A 56 -0.89 2.72 -18.73
C PRO A 56 -0.68 1.75 -19.90
#